data_AF-A0A834YDU6-F1
#
_entry.id   AF-A0A834YDU6-F1
#
_cell.length_a   1.000
_cell.length_b   1.000
_cell.length_c   1.000
_cell.angle_alpha   90.00
_cell.angle_beta   90.00
_cell.angle_gamma   90.00
#
_symmetry.space_group_name_H-M   'P 1'
#
loop_
_entity.id
_entity.type
_entity.pdbx_description
1 polymer ?
#
loop_
_entity_poly.entity_id
_entity_poly.type
_entity_poly.pdbx_seq_one_letter_code
_entity_poly.pdbx_strand_id
1 'polypeptide(L)'
;MEQAEQQQKVVVCGGGVIGVCTAYFLAKKGAAVTLVEKSLVACAATGKTVGLLALDWCEGGPLSSLARASFNLHRSLALELDGPQAYGYRPLHILTEQLYPIGSIDASSSLASWVRDGKRTDAAEIDEKEKEGANGKLRLQKSLEVG
;
A
#
# COMPACT_ATOMS: atom_id res chain seq x y z
N MET A 1 13.58 -42.89 24.45
CA MET A 1 13.81 -42.66 23.01
C MET A 1 13.27 -41.29 22.70
N GLU A 2 14.14 -40.29 22.63
CA GLU A 2 13.76 -38.91 22.31
C GLU A 2 13.73 -38.81 20.79
N GLN A 3 12.55 -38.68 20.19
CA GLN A 3 12.48 -38.36 18.77
C GLN A 3 12.89 -36.90 18.60
N ALA A 4 14.04 -36.67 17.99
CA ALA A 4 14.44 -35.35 17.54
C ALA A 4 13.39 -34.86 16.52
N GLU A 5 12.64 -33.84 16.91
CA GLU A 5 11.63 -33.20 16.08
C GLU A 5 12.32 -32.66 14.81
N GLN A 6 12.05 -33.27 13.66
CA GLN A 6 12.69 -32.87 12.41
C GLN A 6 12.15 -31.52 11.97
N GLN A 7 12.95 -30.48 12.20
CA GLN A 7 12.63 -29.12 11.80
C GLN A 7 12.41 -29.03 10.29
N GLN A 8 11.23 -28.57 9.89
CA GLN A 8 10.86 -28.43 8.47
C GLN A 8 11.76 -27.40 7.79
N LYS A 9 12.41 -27.80 6.70
CA LYS A 9 13.30 -26.94 5.91
C LYS A 9 12.54 -26.37 4.72
N VAL A 10 12.48 -25.05 4.60
CA VAL A 10 11.73 -24.38 3.53
C VAL A 10 12.62 -23.38 2.81
N VAL A 11 12.61 -23.39 1.47
CA VAL A 11 13.25 -22.37 0.65
C VAL A 11 12.16 -21.48 0.06
N VAL A 12 12.27 -20.16 0.27
CA VAL A 12 11.38 -19.15 -0.31
C VAL A 12 12.13 -18.39 -1.39
N CYS A 13 11.60 -18.39 -2.61
CA CYS A 13 12.19 -17.67 -3.75
C CYS A 13 11.46 -16.34 -3.98
N GLY A 14 12.19 -15.24 -3.83
CA GLY A 14 11.69 -13.87 -4.01
C GLY A 14 11.62 -13.08 -2.70
N GLY A 15 12.41 -12.02 -2.59
CA GLY A 15 12.50 -11.11 -1.46
C GLY A 15 11.55 -9.91 -1.54
N GLY A 16 10.43 -10.02 -2.25
CA GLY A 16 9.33 -9.04 -2.19
C GLY A 16 8.52 -9.17 -0.90
N VAL A 17 7.55 -8.26 -0.68
CA VAL A 17 6.72 -8.27 0.56
C VAL A 17 6.06 -9.63 0.82
N ILE A 18 5.55 -10.29 -0.22
CA ILE A 18 4.90 -11.60 -0.07
C ILE A 18 5.88 -12.67 0.38
N GLY A 19 7.08 -12.72 -0.20
CA GLY A 19 8.10 -13.71 0.15
C GLY A 19 8.69 -13.48 1.53
N VAL A 20 8.97 -12.23 1.90
CA VAL A 20 9.44 -11.87 3.24
C VAL A 20 8.39 -12.19 4.30
N CYS A 21 7.12 -11.85 4.07
CA CYS A 21 6.04 -12.20 5.01
C CYS A 21 5.89 -13.73 5.13
N THR A 22 5.97 -14.46 4.02
CA THR A 22 5.91 -15.93 4.03
C THR A 22 7.05 -16.52 4.85
N ALA A 23 8.28 -16.07 4.61
CA ALA A 23 9.46 -16.52 5.35
C ALA A 23 9.36 -16.19 6.84
N TYR A 24 8.91 -14.97 7.18
CA TYR A 24 8.71 -14.53 8.56
C TYR A 24 7.71 -15.42 9.31
N PHE A 25 6.53 -15.67 8.76
CA PHE A 25 5.51 -16.49 9.45
C PHE A 25 5.88 -17.97 9.51
N LEU A 26 6.60 -18.50 8.52
CA LEU A 26 7.14 -19.87 8.58
C LEU A 26 8.22 -20.01 9.65
N ALA A 27 9.15 -19.06 9.72
CA ALA A 27 10.19 -19.02 10.75
C ALA A 27 9.58 -18.88 12.15
N LYS A 28 8.56 -18.02 12.32
CA LYS A 28 7.82 -17.86 13.59
C LYS A 28 7.10 -19.14 14.03
N LYS A 29 6.76 -20.03 13.09
CA LYS A 29 6.19 -21.37 13.37
C LYS A 29 7.25 -22.45 13.59
N GLY A 30 8.54 -22.08 13.65
CA GLY A 30 9.63 -22.99 13.94
C GLY A 30 10.23 -23.68 12.71
N ALA A 31 9.88 -23.29 11.48
CA ALA A 31 10.55 -23.82 10.29
C ALA A 31 11.97 -23.22 10.12
N ALA A 32 12.90 -24.01 9.59
CA ALA A 32 14.19 -23.53 9.13
C ALA A 32 14.04 -22.97 7.70
N VAL A 33 14.02 -21.64 7.57
CA VAL A 33 13.71 -20.97 6.30
C VAL A 33 14.95 -20.33 5.68
N THR A 34 15.18 -20.62 4.39
CA THR A 34 16.15 -19.90 3.55
C THR A 34 15.40 -19.05 2.53
N LEU A 35 15.57 -17.73 2.59
CA LEU A 35 15.03 -16.79 1.60
C LEU A 35 16.08 -16.49 0.54
N VAL A 36 15.74 -16.66 -0.74
CA VAL A 36 16.63 -16.39 -1.88
C VAL A 36 16.03 -15.28 -2.72
N GLU A 37 16.77 -14.19 -2.92
CA GLU A 37 16.41 -13.07 -3.79
C GLU A 37 17.53 -12.83 -4.81
N LYS A 38 17.18 -12.51 -6.05
CA LYS A 38 18.12 -12.26 -7.14
C LYS A 38 18.85 -10.92 -6.97
N SER A 39 18.15 -9.92 -6.43
CA SER A 39 18.65 -8.55 -6.24
C SER A 39 18.62 -8.16 -4.76
N LEU A 40 18.17 -6.95 -4.46
CA LEU A 40 17.95 -6.44 -3.11
C LEU A 40 16.50 -6.69 -2.66
N VAL A 41 16.33 -6.89 -1.35
CA VAL A 41 15.01 -7.09 -0.73
C VAL A 41 14.10 -5.91 -1.06
N ALA A 42 12.88 -6.23 -1.48
CA ALA A 42 11.82 -5.29 -1.84
C ALA A 42 12.12 -4.32 -3.01
N CYS A 43 13.23 -4.41 -3.75
CA CYS A 43 13.56 -3.38 -4.76
C CYS A 43 12.75 -3.42 -6.09
N ALA A 44 11.90 -4.43 -6.27
CA ALA A 44 11.04 -4.57 -7.45
C ALA A 44 9.73 -3.77 -7.30
N ALA A 45 8.57 -4.41 -7.51
CA ALA A 45 7.25 -3.75 -7.39
C ALA A 45 6.99 -3.23 -5.96
N THR A 46 7.40 -3.98 -4.94
CA THR A 46 7.21 -3.61 -3.53
C THR A 46 7.83 -2.25 -3.20
N GLY A 47 9.07 -2.00 -3.62
CA GLY A 47 9.78 -0.76 -3.31
C GLY A 47 9.37 0.43 -4.17
N LYS A 48 8.51 0.22 -5.17
CA LYS A 48 7.97 1.28 -6.04
C LYS A 48 6.51 1.64 -5.69
N THR A 49 5.88 0.92 -4.76
CA THR A 49 4.53 1.24 -4.31
C THR A 49 4.53 2.37 -3.29
N VAL A 50 3.39 3.06 -3.16
CA VAL A 50 3.20 4.11 -2.15
C VAL A 50 2.95 3.53 -0.75
N GLY A 51 2.64 2.23 -0.65
CA GLY A 51 2.43 1.55 0.64
C GLY A 51 1.10 1.86 1.34
N LEU A 52 0.08 2.32 0.61
CA LEU A 52 -1.24 2.60 1.17
C LEU A 52 -2.08 1.32 1.29
N LEU A 53 -2.75 1.17 2.43
CA LEU A 53 -3.73 0.11 2.67
C LEU A 53 -5.06 0.75 3.05
N ALA A 54 -6.11 0.40 2.33
CA ALA A 54 -7.48 0.80 2.64
C ALA A 54 -8.30 -0.41 3.06
N LEU A 55 -9.07 -0.25 4.13
CA LEU A 55 -9.86 -1.33 4.72
C LEU A 55 -11.01 -1.77 3.80
N ASP A 56 -11.53 -0.85 2.99
CA ASP A 56 -12.81 -0.94 2.32
C ASP A 56 -12.74 -1.02 0.78
N TRP A 57 -11.55 -0.93 0.19
CA TRP A 57 -11.38 -0.94 -1.28
C TRP A 57 -11.79 -2.25 -1.97
N CYS A 58 -11.84 -3.36 -1.23
CA CYS A 58 -12.25 -4.66 -1.78
C CYS A 58 -13.64 -5.09 -1.32
N GLU A 59 -14.43 -4.19 -0.71
CA GLU A 59 -15.76 -4.53 -0.18
C GLU A 59 -16.71 -5.03 -1.26
N GLY A 60 -17.51 -6.03 -0.91
CA GLY A 60 -18.44 -6.70 -1.84
C GLY A 60 -17.76 -7.62 -2.87
N GLY A 61 -16.43 -7.62 -2.97
CA GLY A 61 -15.67 -8.49 -3.86
C GLY A 61 -15.25 -9.82 -3.22
N PRO A 62 -14.77 -10.78 -4.04
CA PRO A 62 -14.29 -12.09 -3.56
C PRO A 62 -13.07 -12.00 -2.64
N LEU A 63 -12.36 -10.85 -2.64
CA LEU A 63 -11.18 -10.60 -1.82
C LEU A 63 -11.48 -9.78 -0.55
N SER A 64 -12.73 -9.38 -0.29
CA SER A 64 -13.08 -8.53 0.87
C SER A 64 -12.57 -9.10 2.21
N SER A 65 -12.83 -10.38 2.47
CA SER A 65 -12.41 -11.04 3.72
C SER A 65 -10.88 -11.06 3.87
N LEU A 66 -10.16 -11.36 2.79
CA LEU A 66 -8.70 -11.36 2.77
C LEU A 66 -8.13 -9.94 2.94
N ALA A 67 -8.72 -8.94 2.30
CA ALA A 67 -8.30 -7.55 2.42
C ALA A 67 -8.46 -7.04 3.86
N ARG A 68 -9.61 -7.32 4.49
CA ARG A 68 -9.86 -6.98 5.90
C ARG A 68 -8.89 -7.68 6.85
N ALA A 69 -8.64 -8.98 6.64
CA ALA A 69 -7.67 -9.73 7.43
C ALA A 69 -6.25 -9.16 7.27
N SER A 70 -5.84 -8.87 6.03
CA SER A 70 -4.54 -8.27 5.72
C SER A 70 -4.38 -6.88 6.35
N PHE A 71 -5.39 -6.01 6.26
CA PHE A 71 -5.36 -4.68 6.87
C PHE A 71 -5.10 -4.76 8.39
N ASN A 72 -5.84 -5.63 9.09
CA ASN A 72 -5.66 -5.82 10.52
C ASN A 72 -4.30 -6.44 10.85
N LEU A 73 -3.82 -7.37 10.03
CA LEU A 73 -2.51 -8.01 10.22
C LEU A 73 -1.37 -6.99 10.15
N HIS A 74 -1.42 -6.03 9.22
CA HIS A 74 -0.41 -4.97 9.13
C HIS A 74 -0.36 -4.11 10.39
N ARG A 75 -1.51 -3.82 11.00
CA ARG A 75 -1.58 -3.12 12.30
C ARG A 75 -0.93 -3.95 13.40
N SER A 76 -1.24 -5.24 13.49
CA SER A 76 -0.65 -6.12 14.51
C SER A 76 0.86 -6.26 14.35
N LEU A 77 1.35 -6.41 13.12
CA LEU A 77 2.79 -6.46 12.84
C LEU A 77 3.50 -5.15 13.18
N ALA A 78 2.86 -4.00 12.93
CA ALA A 78 3.41 -2.71 13.34
C ALA A 78 3.54 -2.55 14.85
N LEU A 79 2.68 -3.19 15.64
CA LEU A 79 2.83 -3.24 17.09
C LEU A 79 3.96 -4.19 17.50
N GLU A 80 4.06 -5.35 16.86
CA GLU A 80 5.06 -6.37 17.19
C GLU A 80 6.49 -5.96 16.80
N LEU A 81 6.66 -5.26 15.69
CA LEU A 81 7.96 -4.94 15.07
C LEU A 81 8.38 -3.48 15.26
N ASP A 82 7.75 -2.75 16.19
CA ASP A 82 7.98 -1.32 16.42
C ASP A 82 7.88 -0.47 15.13
N GLY A 83 6.83 -0.73 14.36
CA GLY A 83 6.62 -0.17 13.02
C GLY A 83 6.72 1.36 12.92
N PRO A 84 6.22 2.16 13.88
CA PRO A 84 6.38 3.61 13.84
C PRO A 84 7.84 4.07 13.78
N GLN A 85 8.76 3.40 14.50
CA GLN A 85 10.18 3.75 14.51
C GLN A 85 10.98 2.99 13.45
N ALA A 86 10.69 1.70 13.27
CA ALA A 86 11.46 0.82 12.39
C ALA A 86 11.24 1.12 10.90
N TYR A 87 10.00 1.47 10.49
CA TYR A 87 9.67 1.66 9.08
C TYR A 87 8.55 2.70 8.84
N GLY A 88 8.30 3.58 9.82
CA GLY A 88 7.39 4.71 9.66
C GLY A 88 5.93 4.32 9.46
N TYR A 89 5.47 3.22 10.06
CA TYR A 89 4.05 2.84 9.99
C TYR A 89 3.15 3.92 10.61
N ARG A 90 2.13 4.35 9.87
CA ARG A 90 1.18 5.39 10.30
C ARG A 90 -0.26 4.99 9.95
N PRO A 91 -1.15 4.82 10.94
CA PRO A 91 -2.57 4.74 10.69
C PRO A 91 -3.08 6.06 10.09
N LEU A 92 -3.87 5.97 9.02
CA LEU A 92 -4.49 7.13 8.37
C LEU A 92 -5.98 6.87 8.21
N HIS A 93 -6.78 7.93 8.24
CA HIS A 93 -8.16 7.90 7.81
C HIS A 93 -8.20 8.31 6.34
N ILE A 94 -8.68 7.42 5.48
CA ILE A 94 -8.82 7.63 4.05
C ILE A 94 -10.32 7.70 3.76
N LEU A 95 -10.75 8.77 3.09
CA LEU A 95 -12.11 8.88 2.59
C LEU A 95 -12.14 8.35 1.15
N THR A 96 -13.02 7.39 0.89
CA THR A 96 -13.29 6.89 -0.46
C THR A 96 -14.71 7.33 -0.84
N GLU A 97 -14.87 8.00 -1.97
CA GLU A 97 -16.18 8.44 -2.48
C GLU A 97 -16.43 7.78 -3.85
N GLN A 98 -17.63 7.22 -4.05
CA GLN A 98 -18.02 6.63 -5.34
C GLN A 98 -18.83 7.65 -6.14
N LEU A 99 -18.27 8.09 -7.26
CA LEU A 99 -18.97 8.98 -8.19
C LEU A 99 -19.79 8.15 -9.17
N TYR A 100 -21.10 8.40 -9.20
CA TYR A 100 -22.00 7.87 -10.23
C TYR A 100 -22.17 8.91 -11.34
N PRO A 101 -22.19 8.51 -12.63
CA PRO A 101 -22.45 9.44 -13.72
C PRO A 101 -23.80 10.13 -13.52
N ILE A 102 -23.82 11.45 -13.75
CA ILE A 102 -24.95 12.32 -13.41
C ILE A 102 -26.09 12.03 -14.39
N GLY A 103 -27.01 11.18 -13.96
CA GLY A 103 -28.34 10.98 -14.53
C GLY A 103 -29.39 11.19 -13.44
N SER A 104 -29.91 12.41 -13.36
CA SER A 104 -31.15 12.82 -12.66
C SER A 104 -31.23 12.70 -11.13
N ILE A 105 -30.20 13.05 -10.35
CA ILE A 105 -30.37 13.50 -8.95
C ILE A 105 -29.34 14.61 -8.66
N ASP A 106 -29.78 15.67 -7.99
CA ASP A 106 -29.00 16.85 -7.61
C ASP A 106 -27.93 16.51 -6.55
N ALA A 107 -26.79 15.99 -7.02
CA ALA A 107 -25.65 15.47 -6.23
C ALA A 107 -24.89 16.53 -5.41
N SER A 108 -25.32 17.78 -5.48
CA SER A 108 -24.73 18.92 -4.78
C SER A 108 -24.99 18.87 -3.26
N SER A 109 -26.04 18.19 -2.79
CA SER A 109 -26.47 18.29 -1.38
C SER A 109 -25.79 17.33 -0.40
N SER A 110 -25.18 16.23 -0.85
CA SER A 110 -24.61 15.20 0.02
C SER A 110 -23.10 15.30 0.25
N LEU A 111 -22.39 16.12 -0.53
CA LEU A 111 -20.95 16.28 -0.40
C LEU A 111 -20.63 17.29 0.71
N ALA A 112 -19.60 16.98 1.51
CA ALA A 112 -19.06 17.94 2.47
C ALA A 112 -18.63 19.23 1.75
N SER A 113 -18.88 20.39 2.36
CA SER A 113 -18.65 21.70 1.74
C SER A 113 -17.24 21.86 1.17
N TRP A 114 -16.22 21.39 1.90
CA TRP A 114 -14.82 21.46 1.46
C TRP A 114 -14.51 20.63 0.20
N VAL A 115 -15.30 19.58 -0.10
CA VAL A 115 -15.19 18.81 -1.35
C VAL A 115 -15.88 19.55 -2.49
N ARG A 116 -17.03 20.17 -2.21
CA ARG A 116 -17.82 20.95 -3.18
C ARG A 116 -17.09 22.20 -3.64
N ASP A 117 -16.42 22.85 -2.69
CA ASP A 117 -15.73 24.12 -2.92
C ASP A 117 -14.31 23.93 -3.47
N GLY A 118 -13.84 22.68 -3.55
CA GLY A 118 -12.59 22.33 -4.22
C GLY A 118 -12.69 22.65 -5.71
N LYS A 119 -11.80 23.52 -6.23
CA LYS A 119 -11.71 23.79 -7.67
C LYS A 119 -11.41 22.46 -8.39
N ARG A 120 -12.38 21.98 -9.16
CA ARG A 120 -12.22 20.88 -10.10
C ARG A 120 -11.14 21.29 -11.11
N THR A 121 -9.90 20.85 -10.89
CA THR A 121 -8.89 20.90 -11.93
C THR A 121 -9.25 19.78 -12.88
N ASP A 122 -9.64 20.12 -14.10
CA ASP A 122 -9.91 19.13 -15.15
C ASP A 122 -8.74 18.14 -15.17
N ALA A 123 -9.07 16.85 -15.11
CA ALA A 123 -8.08 15.79 -15.19
C ALA A 123 -7.34 15.98 -16.52
N ALA A 124 -6.10 16.44 -16.43
CA ALA A 124 -5.23 16.51 -17.59
C ALA A 124 -5.15 15.09 -18.16
N GLU A 125 -5.61 14.95 -19.40
CA GLU A 125 -5.46 13.77 -20.23
C GLU A 125 -3.98 13.37 -20.20
N ILE A 126 -3.70 12.24 -19.53
CA ILE A 126 -2.36 11.65 -19.46
C ILE A 126 -2.08 11.00 -20.82
N ASP A 127 -1.54 11.80 -21.74
CA ASP A 127 -0.95 11.31 -22.99
C ASP A 127 0.33 10.55 -22.63
N GLU A 128 0.32 9.22 -22.80
CA GLU A 128 1.52 8.40 -22.67
C GLU A 128 2.48 8.73 -23.82
N LYS A 129 3.49 9.57 -23.55
CA LYS A 129 4.65 9.71 -24.43
C LYS A 129 5.95 9.36 -23.72
N GLU A 130 6.55 8.27 -24.18
CA GLU A 130 7.89 7.82 -23.84
C GLU A 130 8.97 8.75 -24.45
N LYS A 131 9.91 9.19 -23.59
CA LYS A 131 11.33 9.60 -23.83
C LYS A 131 11.55 10.83 -24.75
N GLU A 132 12.59 11.66 -24.62
CA GLU A 132 13.93 11.56 -24.05
C GLU A 132 14.49 13.00 -23.92
N GLY A 133 15.43 13.25 -23.00
CA GLY A 133 16.49 14.25 -23.25
C GLY A 133 16.30 15.71 -22.78
N ALA A 134 17.20 16.05 -21.85
CA ALA A 134 17.99 17.28 -21.79
C ALA A 134 17.34 18.63 -21.38
N ASN A 135 17.90 19.14 -20.28
CA ASN A 135 18.06 20.55 -19.90
C ASN A 135 16.81 21.35 -19.51
N GLY A 136 16.77 21.75 -18.23
CA GLY A 136 16.24 23.06 -17.86
C GLY A 136 15.41 23.15 -16.58
N LYS A 137 16.11 23.32 -15.45
CA LYS A 137 15.76 24.24 -14.34
C LYS A 137 14.30 24.20 -13.83
N LEU A 138 14.03 23.32 -12.85
CA LEU A 138 12.84 23.40 -11.99
C LEU A 138 12.97 24.62 -11.06
N ARG A 139 12.22 25.68 -11.36
CA ARG A 139 12.02 26.83 -10.46
C ARG A 139 10.85 26.50 -9.53
N LEU A 140 11.18 26.18 -8.27
CA LEU A 140 10.20 26.12 -7.19
C LEU A 140 9.65 27.53 -6.95
N GLN A 141 8.36 27.75 -7.17
CA GLN A 141 7.63 28.85 -6.54
C GLN A 141 6.69 28.28 -5.49
N LYS A 142 7.05 28.54 -4.23
CA LYS A 142 6.14 28.58 -3.09
C LYS A 142 5.13 29.71 -3.32
N SER A 143 3.85 29.42 -3.11
CA SER A 143 2.93 30.36 -2.49
C SER A 143 1.98 29.57 -1.59
N LEU A 144 2.35 29.53 -0.31
CA LEU A 144 1.41 29.45 0.80
C LEU A 144 0.84 30.88 0.96
N GLU A 145 -0.47 31.01 1.00
CA GLU A 145 -1.21 31.88 1.93
C GLU A 145 -2.68 31.96 1.50
N VAL A 146 -3.56 31.53 2.40
CA VAL A 146 -4.79 32.21 2.89
C VAL A 146 -5.46 31.21 3.84
N GLY A 147 -5.83 31.52 5.08
CA GLY A 147 -5.79 32.71 5.94
C GLY A 147 -6.34 32.29 7.30
#